data_AF-A0A5E4FA83-F1
#
_entry.id   AF-A0A5E4FA83-F1
#
_cell.length_a   1.000
_cell.length_b   1.000
_cell.length_c   1.000
_cell.angle_alpha   90.00
_cell.angle_beta   90.00
_cell.angle_gamma   90.00
#
_symmetry.space_group_name_H-M   'P 1'
#
loop_
_entity.id
_entity.type
_entity.pdbx_description
1 polymer ?
#
loop_
_entity_poly.entity_id
_entity_poly.type
_entity_poly.pdbx_seq_one_letter_code
_entity_poly.pdbx_strand_id
1 'polypeptide(L)'
;MDEKMVKIICDHMKLKTFEDKEYIIEAEKPLEVMMIIVEGFGQVYPSTRHAAAEAPSAQTFKEGDILGRELVDWAAMTTHDRSPISFQIVQCLTKVAAFVLKIEDLKRLVISKRIIFQRN
;
A
#
# COMPACT_ATOMS: atom_id res chain seq x y z
N MET A 1 7.49 13.98 -0.95
CA MET A 1 6.02 13.95 -1.02
C MET A 1 5.52 15.25 -0.40
N ASP A 2 4.84 16.12 -1.16
CA ASP A 2 4.36 17.41 -0.63
C ASP A 2 3.31 17.20 0.46
N GLU A 3 3.33 17.99 1.54
CA GLU A 3 2.35 17.91 2.65
C GLU A 3 0.90 17.99 2.16
N LYS A 4 0.65 18.80 1.12
CA LYS A 4 -0.66 18.93 0.48
C LYS A 4 -1.12 17.61 -0.16
N MET A 5 -0.20 16.86 -0.77
CA MET A 5 -0.47 15.57 -1.41
C MET A 5 -0.81 14.51 -0.36
N VAL A 6 -0.05 14.49 0.74
CA VAL A 6 -0.30 13.59 1.88
C VAL A 6 -1.69 13.85 2.45
N LYS A 7 -2.04 15.12 2.70
CA LYS A 7 -3.38 15.47 3.20
C LYS A 7 -4.49 14.97 2.29
N ILE A 8 -4.37 15.20 0.98
CA ILE A 8 -5.38 14.74 0.01
C ILE A 8 -5.50 13.22 0.00
N ILE A 9 -4.38 12.50 0.05
CA ILE A 9 -4.36 11.03 0.12
C ILE A 9 -5.07 10.55 1.39
N CYS A 10 -4.75 11.13 2.54
CA CYS A 10 -5.42 10.83 3.80
C CYS A 10 -6.93 11.10 3.74
N ASP A 11 -7.36 12.22 3.14
CA ASP A 11 -8.78 12.59 3.01
C ASP A 11 -9.60 11.60 2.14
N HIS A 12 -8.94 10.84 1.26
CA HIS A 12 -9.60 9.86 0.37
C HIS A 12 -9.45 8.41 0.84
N MET A 13 -8.65 8.17 1.88
CA MET A 13 -8.54 6.85 2.49
C MET A 13 -9.84 6.49 3.21
N LYS A 14 -10.24 5.23 3.08
CA LYS A 14 -11.41 4.68 3.77
C LYS A 14 -10.96 3.74 4.87
N LEU A 15 -11.51 3.92 6.06
CA LEU A 15 -11.29 2.97 7.15
C LEU A 15 -11.86 1.60 6.74
N LYS A 16 -11.04 0.56 6.84
CA LYS A 16 -11.42 -0.82 6.63
C LYS A 16 -10.87 -1.66 7.78
N THR A 17 -11.66 -2.62 8.24
CA THR A 17 -11.23 -3.64 9.19
C THR A 17 -10.97 -4.95 8.46
N PHE A 18 -9.92 -5.64 8.88
CA PHE A 18 -9.52 -6.97 8.43
C PHE A 18 -9.62 -7.91 9.63
N GLU A 19 -10.15 -9.10 9.41
CA GLU A 19 -10.29 -10.10 10.46
C GLU A 19 -8.96 -10.80 10.77
N ASP A 20 -8.92 -11.54 11.87
CA ASP A 20 -7.72 -12.28 12.24
C ASP A 20 -7.35 -13.33 11.18
N LYS A 21 -6.06 -13.48 10.91
CA LYS A 21 -5.51 -14.42 9.90
C LYS A 21 -5.91 -14.13 8.45
N GLU A 22 -6.58 -13.01 8.18
CA GLU A 22 -6.89 -12.56 6.82
C GLU A 22 -5.61 -12.18 6.05
N TYR A 23 -5.55 -12.53 4.77
CA TYR A 23 -4.49 -12.09 3.86
C TYR A 23 -4.93 -10.80 3.17
N ILE A 24 -4.17 -9.72 3.38
CA ILE A 24 -4.47 -8.41 2.79
C ILE A 24 -3.83 -8.28 1.41
N ILE A 25 -2.58 -8.73 1.28
CA ILE A 25 -1.81 -8.70 0.05
C ILE A 25 -1.25 -10.10 -0.18
N GLU A 26 -1.41 -10.61 -1.39
CA GLU A 26 -0.83 -11.88 -1.81
C GLU A 26 0.33 -11.61 -2.78
N ALA A 27 1.37 -12.44 -2.68
CA ALA A 27 2.50 -12.36 -3.59
C ALA A 27 2.08 -12.66 -5.04
N GLU A 28 2.83 -12.09 -5.98
CA GLU A 28 2.65 -12.25 -7.43
C GLU A 28 1.33 -11.69 -7.98
N LYS A 29 0.52 -11.05 -7.14
CA LYS A 29 -0.63 -10.27 -7.56
C LYS A 29 -0.26 -8.80 -7.74
N PRO A 30 -0.94 -8.07 -8.64
CA PRO A 30 -0.82 -6.62 -8.69
C PRO A 30 -1.10 -6.02 -7.32
N LEU A 31 -0.29 -5.07 -6.89
CA LEU A 31 -0.55 -4.34 -5.67
C LEU A 31 -1.70 -3.37 -5.94
N GLU A 32 -2.84 -3.56 -5.29
CA GLU A 32 -4.05 -2.79 -5.59
C GLU A 32 -4.37 -1.72 -4.55
N VAL A 33 -3.71 -1.76 -3.39
CA VAL A 33 -4.03 -0.90 -2.26
C VAL A 33 -2.78 -0.42 -1.52
N MET A 34 -2.85 0.82 -1.04
CA MET A 34 -1.97 1.38 -0.02
C MET A 34 -2.76 1.47 1.27
N MET A 35 -2.13 1.22 2.42
CA MET A 35 -2.81 1.36 3.70
C MET A 35 -1.93 1.88 4.83
N ILE A 36 -2.58 2.53 5.80
CA ILE A 36 -1.99 3.01 7.05
C ILE A 36 -2.67 2.26 8.19
N ILE A 37 -1.88 1.53 8.97
CA ILE A 37 -2.39 0.73 10.09
C ILE A 37 -2.74 1.66 11.25
N VAL A 38 -3.97 1.57 11.75
CA VAL A 38 -4.43 2.35 12.90
C VAL A 38 -4.66 1.49 14.15
N GLU A 39 -4.84 0.18 13.99
CA GLU A 39 -4.98 -0.74 15.11
C GLU A 39 -4.60 -2.15 14.67
N GLY A 40 -4.04 -2.93 15.61
CA GLY A 40 -3.64 -4.31 15.37
C GLY A 40 -2.24 -4.44 14.78
N PHE A 41 -1.87 -5.68 14.49
CA PHE A 41 -0.57 -6.04 13.93
C PHE A 41 -0.64 -7.34 13.13
N GLY A 42 0.37 -7.53 12.30
CA GLY A 42 0.50 -8.73 11.47
C GLY A 42 1.92 -8.92 10.95
N GLN A 43 2.06 -9.76 9.94
CA GLN A 43 3.34 -10.11 9.33
C GLN A 43 3.35 -9.83 7.83
N VAL A 44 4.52 -9.39 7.36
CA VAL A 44 4.88 -9.25 5.96
C VAL A 44 5.93 -10.32 5.66
N TYR A 45 5.58 -11.25 4.78
CA TYR A 45 6.47 -12.28 4.27
C TYR A 45 6.93 -11.89 2.87
N PRO A 46 8.20 -12.01 2.52
CA PRO A 46 8.61 -11.90 1.14
C PRO A 46 8.27 -13.18 0.36
N SER A 47 8.01 -13.01 -0.94
CA SER A 47 7.70 -14.09 -1.86
C SER A 47 8.90 -15.03 -2.02
N THR A 48 8.63 -16.33 -1.89
CA THR A 48 9.63 -17.41 -1.85
C THR A 48 10.47 -17.56 -3.12
N ARG A 49 10.11 -16.92 -4.25
CA ARG A 49 10.90 -16.97 -5.49
C ARG A 49 12.21 -16.17 -5.47
N HIS A 50 12.38 -15.25 -4.52
CA HIS A 50 13.63 -14.50 -4.35
C HIS A 50 14.34 -14.82 -3.02
N ALA A 51 14.02 -15.96 -2.40
CA ALA A 51 14.73 -16.41 -1.23
C ALA A 51 16.15 -16.87 -1.65
N ALA A 52 17.13 -15.97 -1.50
CA ALA A 52 18.50 -16.39 -1.27
C ALA A 52 18.53 -17.32 -0.05
N ALA A 53 19.56 -18.16 0.06
CA ALA A 53 19.68 -19.30 0.97
C ALA A 53 19.48 -19.03 2.49
N GLU A 54 19.23 -17.79 2.90
CA GLU A 54 18.84 -17.40 4.25
C GLU A 54 17.32 -17.15 4.28
N ALA A 55 16.60 -17.96 5.06
CA ALA A 55 15.16 -17.87 5.21
C ALA A 55 14.75 -16.40 5.45
N PRO A 56 13.97 -15.79 4.56
CA PRO A 56 13.72 -14.39 4.71
C PRO A 56 12.82 -14.17 5.93
N SER A 57 13.30 -13.38 6.88
CA SER A 57 12.60 -13.15 8.13
C SER A 57 11.31 -12.40 7.87
N ALA A 58 10.21 -12.91 8.42
CA ALA A 58 8.92 -12.21 8.41
C ALA A 58 9.07 -10.88 9.17
N GLN A 59 8.72 -9.78 8.53
CA GLN A 59 8.69 -8.47 9.20
C GLN A 59 7.33 -8.28 9.86
N THR A 60 7.31 -7.80 11.10
CA THR A 60 6.05 -7.47 11.78
C THR A 60 5.65 -6.04 11.43
N PHE A 61 4.39 -5.84 11.04
CA PHE A 61 3.80 -4.50 10.92
C PHE A 61 2.85 -4.25 12.11
N LYS A 62 2.72 -3.00 12.53
CA LYS A 62 1.89 -2.55 13.66
C LYS A 62 1.26 -1.18 13.39
N GLU A 63 0.51 -0.67 14.36
CA GLU A 63 -0.04 0.69 14.35
C GLU A 63 1.01 1.74 13.95
N GLY A 64 0.62 2.62 13.02
CA GLY A 64 1.46 3.66 12.44
C GLY A 64 2.24 3.23 11.20
N ASP A 65 2.35 1.93 10.92
CA ASP A 65 3.06 1.45 9.74
C ASP A 65 2.24 1.70 8.46
N ILE A 66 2.96 1.91 7.36
CA ILE A 66 2.39 2.18 6.04
C ILE A 66 2.82 1.05 5.10
N LEU A 67 1.85 0.36 4.52
CA LEU A 67 2.06 -0.70 3.52
C LEU A 67 1.65 -0.19 2.13
N GLY A 68 2.39 -0.59 1.09
CA GLY A 68 2.13 -0.19 -0.28
C GLY A 68 2.49 1.27 -0.59
N ARG A 69 3.44 1.85 0.15
CA ARG A 69 3.92 3.23 -0.06
C ARG A 69 4.47 3.44 -1.47
N GLU A 70 5.07 2.41 -2.06
CA GLU A 70 5.60 2.38 -3.41
C GLU A 70 4.54 2.71 -4.49
N LEU A 71 3.25 2.54 -4.19
CA LEU A 71 2.17 2.94 -5.09
C LEU A 71 2.13 4.44 -5.32
N VAL A 72 2.59 5.25 -4.35
CA VAL A 72 2.64 6.71 -4.48
C VAL A 72 3.62 7.10 -5.58
N ASP A 73 4.84 6.56 -5.52
CA ASP A 73 5.88 6.83 -6.50
C ASP A 73 5.48 6.29 -7.87
N TRP A 74 4.90 5.09 -7.91
CA TRP A 74 4.37 4.52 -9.15
C TRP A 74 3.25 5.39 -9.76
N ALA A 75 2.30 5.87 -8.96
CA ALA A 75 1.20 6.69 -9.47
C ALA A 75 1.69 8.07 -9.97
N ALA A 76 2.82 8.55 -9.46
CA ALA A 76 3.50 9.73 -9.97
C ALA A 76 4.23 9.50 -11.30
N MET A 77 4.46 8.25 -11.72
CA MET A 77 5.04 7.96 -13.04
C MET A 77 3.94 7.91 -14.11
N THR A 78 4.01 8.80 -15.09
CA THR A 78 3.00 8.96 -16.17
C THR A 78 3.00 7.85 -17.21
N THR A 79 3.93 6.92 -17.16
CA THR A 79 4.22 5.98 -18.26
C THR A 79 3.84 4.52 -17.94
N HIS A 80 3.31 4.23 -16.75
CA HIS A 80 3.06 2.85 -16.34
C HIS A 80 1.58 2.46 -16.46
N ASP A 81 1.27 1.66 -17.48
CA ASP A 81 -0.05 1.06 -17.67
C ASP A 81 -0.35 -0.03 -16.64
N ARG A 82 0.69 -0.68 -16.09
CA ARG A 82 0.55 -1.83 -15.17
C ARG A 82 0.98 -1.47 -13.75
N SER A 83 0.16 -1.89 -12.78
CA SER A 83 0.47 -1.80 -11.34
C SER A 83 1.73 -2.60 -11.00
N PRO A 84 2.54 -2.15 -10.01
CA PRO A 84 3.65 -2.97 -9.53
C PRO A 84 3.12 -4.31 -9.01
N ILE A 85 3.86 -5.38 -9.31
CA ILE A 85 3.57 -6.71 -8.79
C ILE A 85 4.06 -6.75 -7.35
N SER A 86 3.21 -7.17 -6.42
CA SER A 86 3.62 -7.39 -5.03
C SER A 86 4.56 -8.59 -4.96
N PHE A 87 5.73 -8.40 -4.37
CA PHE A 87 6.61 -9.50 -3.97
C PHE A 87 6.48 -9.82 -2.49
N GLN A 88 5.45 -9.29 -1.82
CA GLN A 88 5.20 -9.47 -0.40
C GLN A 88 3.81 -10.04 -0.15
N ILE A 89 3.70 -10.87 0.89
CA ILE A 89 2.47 -11.41 1.44
C ILE A 89 2.23 -10.69 2.75
N VAL A 90 1.06 -10.10 2.93
CA VAL A 90 0.67 -9.42 4.16
C VAL A 90 -0.46 -10.19 4.82
N GLN A 91 -0.22 -10.67 6.04
CA GLN A 91 -1.19 -11.41 6.83
C GLN A 91 -1.45 -10.74 8.17
N CYS A 92 -2.71 -10.61 8.53
CA CYS A 92 -3.15 -10.16 9.84
C CYS A 92 -2.89 -11.24 10.90
N LEU A 93 -2.25 -10.91 12.02
CA LEU A 93 -2.16 -11.82 13.18
C LEU A 93 -3.26 -11.55 14.21
N THR A 94 -3.87 -10.37 14.13
CA THR A 94 -4.97 -9.90 14.96
C THR A 94 -6.02 -9.24 14.08
N LYS A 95 -7.14 -8.81 14.65
CA LYS A 95 -8.04 -7.89 13.95
C LYS A 95 -7.28 -6.58 13.68
N VAL A 96 -7.21 -6.19 12.42
CA VAL A 96 -6.47 -4.99 11.98
C VAL A 96 -7.45 -3.95 11.46
N ALA A 97 -7.35 -2.73 11.96
CA ALA A 97 -8.01 -1.58 11.35
C ALA A 97 -6.96 -0.77 10.58
N ALA A 98 -7.28 -0.40 9.34
CA ALA A 98 -6.40 0.41 8.51
C ALA A 98 -7.18 1.36 7.62
N PHE A 99 -6.57 2.52 7.36
CA PHE A 99 -7.01 3.42 6.29
C PHE A 99 -6.50 2.91 4.97
N VAL A 100 -7.40 2.59 4.03
CA VAL A 100 -7.06 1.97 2.74
C VAL A 100 -7.37 2.94 1.61
N LEU A 101 -6.43 3.08 0.67
CA LEU A 101 -6.60 3.78 -0.59
C LEU A 101 -6.35 2.82 -1.75
N LYS A 102 -7.30 2.72 -2.67
CA LYS A 102 -7.12 1.92 -3.89
C LYS A 102 -6.20 2.62 -4.87
N ILE A 103 -5.49 1.81 -5.64
CA ILE A 103 -4.57 2.29 -6.69
C ILE A 103 -5.27 3.15 -7.75
N GLU A 104 -6.53 2.85 -8.08
CA GLU A 104 -7.33 3.63 -9.02
C GLU A 104 -7.63 5.03 -8.47
N ASP A 105 -8.00 5.12 -7.19
CA ASP A 105 -8.26 6.39 -6.52
C ASP A 105 -6.97 7.20 -6.41
N LEU A 106 -5.86 6.55 -6.03
CA LEU A 106 -4.54 7.18 -5.99
C LEU A 106 -4.11 7.73 -7.35
N LYS A 107 -4.28 6.96 -8.45
CA LYS A 107 -4.01 7.42 -9.83
C LYS A 107 -4.83 8.66 -10.16
N ARG A 108 -6.13 8.67 -9.86
CA ARG A 108 -7.01 9.83 -10.12
C ARG A 108 -6.56 11.06 -9.35
N LEU A 109 -6.19 10.91 -8.08
CA LEU A 109 -5.72 12.02 -7.24
C LEU A 109 -4.42 12.61 -7.79
N VAL A 110 -3.47 11.76 -8.18
CA VAL A 110 -2.19 12.20 -8.72
C VAL A 110 -2.35 12.89 -10.07
N ILE A 111 -3.11 12.30 -11.00
CA ILE A 111 -3.35 12.86 -12.34
C ILE A 111 -4.11 14.18 -12.24
N SER A 112 -5.19 14.23 -11.44
CA SER A 112 -5.99 15.44 -11.25
C SER A 112 -5.14 16.61 -10.74
N LYS A 113 -4.26 16.35 -9.77
CA LYS A 113 -3.38 17.40 -9.23
C LYS A 113 -2.29 17.79 -10.19
N ARG A 114 -1.74 16.87 -10.97
CA ARG A 114 -0.74 17.19 -12.01
C ARG A 114 -1.30 18.16 -13.05
N ILE A 115 -2.57 18.02 -13.42
CA ILE A 115 -3.27 18.97 -14.32
C ILE A 115 -3.41 20.36 -13.67
N ILE A 116 -3.63 20.41 -12.35
CA ILE A 116 -3.79 21.67 -11.62
C ILE A 116 -2.43 22.36 -11.41
N PHE A 117 -1.36 21.61 -11.13
CA PHE A 117 -0.02 22.15 -10.89
C PHE A 117 0.78 22.47 -12.16
N GLN A 118 0.38 21.99 -13.34
CA GLN A 118 0.96 22.44 -14.62
C GLN A 118 0.34 23.74 -15.18
N ARG A 119 -0.64 24.32 -14.48
CA ARG A 119 -1.33 25.56 -14.89
C ARG A 119 -0.86 26.81 -14.14
N ASN A 120 0.23 26.73 -13.38
CA ASN A 120 0.74 27.85 -12.60
C ASN A 120 2.24 28.07 -12.84
#